data_AF-A0A142Y6L9-F1
#
_entry.id   AF-A0A142Y6L9-F1
#
_cell.length_a   1.000
_cell.length_b   1.000
_cell.length_c   1.000
_cell.angle_alpha   90.00
_cell.angle_beta   90.00
_cell.angle_gamma   90.00
#
_symmetry.space_group_name_H-M   'P 1'
#
loop_
_entity.id
_entity.type
_entity.pdbx_description
1 polymer ?
#
loop_
_entity_poly.entity_id
_entity_poly.type
_entity_poly.pdbx_seq_one_letter_code
_entity_poly.pdbx_strand_id
1 'polypeptide(L)'
;MSVKFQELAVAISNVSKIRSRRRLVVAILLGAVVLPFGGCSAFTGLHNTWTYNAGWNEKMLRDRNVVMARRAWHARKDCFANQKYIKDFARGFRAGYMDVADGGTGCVPTFAPREYWGWRYQSCEGQAKVSAWFSGFPHGARAAEEDGIGNYSQIQTSLSIQQQYAQHGMLDPSYQGMYPIPQQAVPDGITNMARPGNGLGDPAMDEEMLHEGEILEPGASLIPTPVAVPNP
;
A
#
# COMPACT_ATOMS: atom_id res chain seq x y z
N MET A 1 12.84 30.35 54.69
CA MET A 1 12.73 30.91 53.32
C MET A 1 11.85 30.11 52.35
N SER A 2 11.60 28.81 52.54
CA SER A 2 10.94 27.95 51.53
C SER A 2 9.50 28.37 51.13
N VAL A 3 8.63 28.72 52.08
CA VAL A 3 7.18 28.95 51.83
C VAL A 3 6.89 30.00 50.73
N LYS A 4 7.68 31.07 50.64
CA LYS A 4 7.46 32.15 49.65
C LYS A 4 7.69 31.70 48.19
N PHE A 5 8.49 30.65 47.95
CA PHE A 5 8.72 30.14 46.59
C PHE A 5 7.52 29.36 46.05
N GLN A 6 6.78 28.66 46.91
CA GLN A 6 5.66 27.82 46.51
C GLN A 6 4.44 28.66 46.10
N GLU A 7 4.16 29.75 46.84
CA GLU A 7 3.16 30.77 46.49
C GLU A 7 3.42 31.40 45.11
N LEU A 8 4.68 31.78 44.82
CA LEU A 8 5.06 32.37 43.54
C LEU A 8 4.88 31.40 42.36
N ALA A 9 5.21 30.12 42.54
CA ALA A 9 5.02 29.10 41.51
C ALA A 9 3.52 28.89 41.17
N VAL A 10 2.64 28.88 42.17
CA VAL A 10 1.19 28.78 41.99
C VAL A 10 0.63 30.04 41.30
N ALA A 11 1.07 31.23 41.69
CA ALA A 11 0.67 32.49 41.06
C ALA A 11 1.05 32.52 39.56
N ILE A 12 2.28 32.15 39.21
CA ILE A 12 2.76 32.09 37.82
C ILE A 12 1.98 31.06 36.99
N SER A 13 1.66 29.89 37.56
CA SER A 13 0.82 28.86 36.94
C SER A 13 -0.60 29.36 36.65
N ASN A 14 -1.20 30.12 37.57
CA ASN A 14 -2.53 30.68 37.38
C ASN A 14 -2.55 31.83 36.36
N VAL A 15 -1.53 32.70 36.35
CA VAL A 15 -1.39 33.77 35.35
C VAL A 15 -1.21 33.19 33.93
N SER A 16 -0.45 32.11 33.75
CA SER A 16 -0.30 31.48 32.43
C SER A 16 -1.60 30.83 31.94
N LYS A 17 -2.35 30.16 32.82
CA LYS A 17 -3.70 29.63 32.54
C LYS A 17 -4.70 30.73 32.17
N ILE A 18 -4.69 31.85 32.89
CA ILE A 18 -5.54 33.03 32.57
C ILE A 18 -5.15 33.63 31.22
N ARG A 19 -3.84 33.76 30.92
CA ARG A 19 -3.36 34.28 29.64
C ARG A 19 -3.72 33.36 28.46
N SER A 20 -3.68 32.04 28.66
CA SER A 20 -4.15 31.04 27.70
C SER A 20 -5.66 31.12 27.48
N ARG A 21 -6.46 31.17 28.55
CA ARG A 21 -7.92 31.35 28.47
C ARG A 21 -8.30 32.66 27.76
N ARG A 22 -7.62 33.77 28.03
CA ARG A 22 -7.86 35.05 27.33
C ARG A 22 -7.53 34.97 25.84
N ARG A 23 -6.44 34.29 25.45
CA ARG A 23 -6.12 34.03 24.02
C ARG A 23 -7.19 33.18 23.34
N LEU A 24 -7.67 32.13 24.02
CA LEU A 24 -8.70 31.24 23.51
C LEU A 24 -10.06 31.97 23.34
N VAL A 25 -10.45 32.80 24.32
CA VAL A 25 -11.65 33.65 24.21
C VAL A 25 -11.52 34.67 23.08
N VAL A 26 -10.37 35.33 22.93
CA VAL A 26 -10.12 36.26 21.81
C VAL A 26 -10.18 35.55 20.45
N ALA A 27 -9.63 34.34 20.34
CA ALA A 27 -9.72 33.54 19.11
C ALA A 27 -11.18 33.14 18.78
N ILE A 28 -11.98 32.77 19.78
CA ILE A 28 -13.43 32.49 19.59
C ILE A 28 -14.18 33.74 19.14
N LEU A 29 -13.92 34.90 19.77
CA LEU A 29 -14.59 36.15 19.40
C LEU A 29 -14.19 36.62 18.00
N LEU A 30 -12.91 36.52 17.62
CA LEU A 30 -12.46 36.82 16.26
C LEU A 30 -13.08 35.84 15.24
N GLY A 31 -13.19 34.55 15.58
CA GLY A 31 -13.91 33.57 14.76
C GLY A 31 -15.39 33.96 14.56
N ALA A 32 -16.10 34.27 15.65
CA ALA A 32 -17.50 34.67 15.61
C ALA A 32 -17.77 35.95 14.79
N VAL A 33 -16.81 36.88 14.75
CA VAL A 33 -16.90 38.12 13.94
C VAL A 33 -16.62 37.86 12.45
N VAL A 34 -15.76 36.89 12.10
CA VAL A 34 -15.37 36.60 10.71
C VAL A 34 -16.33 35.62 10.02
N LEU A 35 -16.89 34.66 10.76
CA LEU A 35 -17.83 33.65 10.24
C LEU A 35 -19.04 34.20 9.46
N PRO A 36 -19.73 35.30 9.85
CA PRO A 36 -20.89 35.81 9.10
C PRO A 36 -20.55 36.53 7.79
N PHE A 37 -19.28 36.91 7.55
CA PHE A 37 -18.85 37.55 6.30
C PHE A 37 -18.19 36.57 5.31
N GLY A 38 -17.85 35.37 5.76
CA GLY A 38 -17.40 34.29 4.90
C GLY A 38 -18.59 33.64 4.17
N GLY A 39 -18.87 34.08 2.95
CA GLY A 39 -19.88 33.45 2.09
C GLY A 39 -19.64 31.95 1.87
N CYS A 40 -20.64 31.23 1.36
CA CYS A 40 -20.69 29.77 1.32
C CYS A 40 -19.41 29.08 0.82
N SER A 41 -18.67 29.69 -0.11
CA SER A 41 -17.37 29.23 -0.61
C SER A 41 -16.35 28.91 0.48
N ALA A 42 -16.30 29.71 1.56
CA ALA A 42 -15.37 29.49 2.68
C ALA A 42 -15.76 28.27 3.53
N PHE A 43 -17.07 28.10 3.78
CA PHE A 43 -17.59 26.93 4.50
C PHE A 43 -17.46 25.65 3.68
N THR A 44 -17.73 25.70 2.37
CA THR A 44 -17.52 24.57 1.45
C THR A 44 -16.05 24.17 1.37
N GLY A 45 -15.11 25.12 1.38
CA GLY A 45 -13.68 24.83 1.45
C GLY A 45 -13.28 24.06 2.71
N LEU A 46 -13.72 24.53 3.89
CA LEU A 46 -13.49 23.86 5.17
C LEU A 46 -14.18 22.49 5.24
N HIS A 47 -15.43 22.39 4.79
CA HIS A 47 -16.19 21.14 4.73
C HIS A 47 -15.50 20.12 3.83
N ASN A 48 -15.07 20.52 2.63
CA ASN A 48 -14.34 19.63 1.71
C ASN A 48 -12.99 19.21 2.27
N THR A 49 -12.29 20.08 3.01
CA THR A 49 -11.01 19.73 3.67
C THR A 49 -11.22 18.73 4.82
N TRP A 50 -12.42 18.68 5.42
CA TRP A 50 -12.74 17.75 6.49
C TRP A 50 -13.32 16.42 5.98
N THR A 51 -14.12 16.44 4.91
CA THR A 51 -14.65 15.23 4.26
C THR A 51 -13.60 14.52 3.42
N TYR A 52 -12.80 15.25 2.62
CA TYR A 52 -11.57 14.73 2.02
C TYR A 52 -10.45 14.76 3.05
N ASN A 53 -10.47 13.78 3.95
CA ASN A 53 -9.48 13.56 4.99
C ASN A 53 -8.16 13.02 4.38
N ALA A 54 -7.57 13.79 3.46
CA ALA A 54 -6.52 13.38 2.53
C ALA A 54 -5.30 12.78 3.23
N GLY A 55 -4.91 13.33 4.39
CA GLY A 55 -3.79 12.81 5.18
C GLY A 55 -4.01 11.39 5.74
N TRP A 56 -5.26 10.98 5.97
CA TRP A 56 -5.56 9.59 6.39
C TRP A 56 -5.55 8.64 5.20
N ASN A 57 -6.16 9.03 4.07
CA ASN A 57 -6.19 8.20 2.86
C ASN A 57 -4.76 7.97 2.31
N GLU A 58 -3.95 9.02 2.22
CA GLU A 58 -2.54 8.97 1.82
C GLU A 58 -1.74 8.02 2.72
N LYS A 59 -1.89 8.15 4.05
CA LYS A 59 -1.20 7.27 5.00
C LYS A 59 -1.63 5.81 4.83
N MET A 60 -2.91 5.52 4.66
CA MET A 60 -3.42 4.16 4.51
C MET A 60 -2.96 3.52 3.19
N LEU A 61 -2.94 4.30 2.10
CA LEU A 61 -2.43 3.85 0.80
C LEU A 61 -0.93 3.52 0.88
N ARG A 62 -0.15 4.39 1.51
CA ARG A 62 1.28 4.16 1.75
C ARG A 62 1.55 2.95 2.64
N ASP A 63 0.79 2.75 3.71
CA ASP A 63 0.93 1.58 4.59
C ASP A 63 0.57 0.28 3.85
N ARG A 64 -0.48 0.26 3.02
CA ARG A 64 -0.81 -0.84 2.10
C ARG A 64 0.39 -1.18 1.21
N ASN A 65 0.94 -0.18 0.53
CA ASN A 65 2.04 -0.36 -0.42
C ASN A 65 3.32 -0.87 0.28
N VAL A 66 3.62 -0.37 1.49
CA VAL A 66 4.73 -0.87 2.33
C VAL A 66 4.53 -2.34 2.75
N VAL A 67 3.31 -2.75 3.10
CA VAL A 67 3.02 -4.15 3.48
C VAL A 67 3.16 -5.08 2.28
N MET A 68 2.61 -4.70 1.11
CA MET A 68 2.74 -5.49 -0.12
C MET A 68 4.21 -5.61 -0.55
N ALA A 69 4.98 -4.52 -0.57
CA ALA A 69 6.41 -4.54 -0.90
C ALA A 69 7.23 -5.44 0.05
N ARG A 70 6.87 -5.49 1.34
CA ARG A 70 7.49 -6.42 2.30
C ARG A 70 7.08 -7.87 2.03
N ARG A 71 5.82 -8.15 1.72
CA ARG A 71 5.33 -9.49 1.36
C ARG A 71 6.03 -10.01 0.11
N ALA A 72 6.08 -9.21 -0.96
CA ALA A 72 6.77 -9.53 -2.21
C ALA A 72 8.27 -9.78 -1.99
N TRP A 73 8.93 -8.97 -1.15
CA TRP A 73 10.30 -9.22 -0.72
C TRP A 73 10.44 -10.56 0.01
N HIS A 74 9.58 -10.86 0.99
CA HIS A 74 9.67 -12.10 1.76
C HIS A 74 9.39 -13.37 0.94
N ALA A 75 8.58 -13.27 -0.12
CA ALA A 75 8.33 -14.37 -1.06
C ALA A 75 9.52 -14.64 -2.01
N ARG A 76 10.30 -13.60 -2.33
CA ARG A 76 11.36 -13.65 -3.36
C ARG A 76 12.81 -13.55 -2.80
N LYS A 77 12.98 -13.25 -1.50
CA LYS A 77 14.28 -13.04 -0.83
C LYS A 77 15.30 -14.17 -1.02
N ASP A 78 14.84 -15.42 -1.09
CA ASP A 78 15.72 -16.59 -1.05
C ASP A 78 16.46 -16.76 -2.39
N CYS A 79 15.86 -16.29 -3.50
CA CYS A 79 16.52 -16.15 -4.81
C CYS A 79 17.71 -15.18 -4.79
N PHE A 80 17.80 -14.30 -3.79
CA PHE A 80 18.84 -13.27 -3.66
C PHE A 80 19.83 -13.54 -2.52
N ALA A 81 19.80 -14.72 -1.90
CA ALA A 81 20.64 -15.06 -0.73
C ALA A 81 22.15 -14.83 -0.94
N ASN A 82 22.63 -14.93 -2.18
CA ASN A 82 24.04 -14.73 -2.55
C ASN A 82 24.48 -13.24 -2.61
N GLN A 83 23.58 -12.27 -2.42
CA GLN A 83 23.91 -10.84 -2.47
C GLN A 83 24.61 -10.34 -1.19
N LYS A 84 25.87 -9.91 -1.33
CA LYS A 84 26.71 -9.42 -0.22
C LYS A 84 26.06 -8.30 0.61
N TYR A 85 25.32 -7.39 -0.02
CA TYR A 85 24.64 -6.26 0.64
C TYR A 85 23.11 -6.41 0.62
N ILE A 86 22.61 -7.60 0.99
CA ILE A 86 21.19 -7.97 0.97
C ILE A 86 20.25 -6.93 1.59
N LYS A 87 20.68 -6.19 2.63
CA LYS A 87 19.86 -5.16 3.31
C LYS A 87 19.61 -3.92 2.44
N ASP A 88 20.60 -3.51 1.67
CA ASP A 88 20.50 -2.35 0.77
C ASP A 88 19.81 -2.75 -0.54
N PHE A 89 20.10 -3.96 -1.05
CA PHE A 89 19.33 -4.59 -2.13
C PHE A 89 17.84 -4.70 -1.82
N ALA A 90 17.48 -5.20 -0.64
CA ALA A 90 16.09 -5.28 -0.18
C ALA A 90 15.42 -3.91 -0.03
N ARG A 91 16.19 -2.85 0.22
CA ARG A 91 15.67 -1.47 0.26
C ARG A 91 15.43 -0.93 -1.15
N GLY A 92 16.30 -1.25 -2.10
CA GLY A 92 16.11 -1.00 -3.53
C GLY A 92 14.86 -1.70 -4.06
N PHE A 93 14.74 -3.01 -3.81
CA PHE A 93 13.58 -3.81 -4.17
C PHE A 93 12.28 -3.22 -3.64
N ARG A 94 12.20 -2.88 -2.36
CA ARG A 94 10.98 -2.27 -1.80
C ARG A 94 10.70 -0.88 -2.38
N ALA A 95 11.72 -0.11 -2.75
CA ALA A 95 11.54 1.19 -3.38
C ALA A 95 10.96 1.06 -4.80
N GLY A 96 11.50 0.16 -5.64
CA GLY A 96 10.97 -0.10 -6.98
C GLY A 96 9.56 -0.70 -6.97
N TYR A 97 9.26 -1.55 -5.99
CA TYR A 97 7.90 -2.07 -5.79
C TYR A 97 6.92 -0.96 -5.40
N MET A 98 7.34 -0.06 -4.49
CA MET A 98 6.51 1.08 -4.09
C MET A 98 6.31 2.08 -5.23
N ASP A 99 7.31 2.36 -6.06
CA ASP A 99 7.19 3.25 -7.22
C ASP A 99 6.02 2.83 -8.13
N VAL A 100 5.99 1.56 -8.55
CA VAL A 100 4.88 1.00 -9.35
C VAL A 100 3.55 1.02 -8.59
N ALA A 101 3.55 0.71 -7.28
CA ALA A 101 2.34 0.70 -6.45
C ALA A 101 1.76 2.11 -6.16
N ASP A 102 2.59 3.14 -6.27
CA ASP A 102 2.23 4.56 -6.16
C ASP A 102 1.84 5.15 -7.54
N GLY A 103 1.93 4.36 -8.63
CA GLY A 103 1.58 4.75 -10.01
C GLY A 103 2.75 5.25 -10.87
N GLY A 104 3.99 5.09 -10.40
CA GLY A 104 5.21 5.30 -11.16
C GLY A 104 5.48 4.23 -12.22
N THR A 105 6.49 4.45 -13.05
CA THR A 105 6.81 3.57 -14.19
C THR A 105 7.75 2.42 -13.84
N GLY A 106 8.17 2.26 -12.58
CA GLY A 106 9.17 1.27 -12.20
C GLY A 106 10.58 1.56 -12.72
N CYS A 107 10.81 2.74 -13.29
CA CYS A 107 12.10 3.15 -13.84
C CYS A 107 13.07 3.49 -12.70
N VAL A 108 14.32 3.02 -12.82
CA VAL A 108 15.36 3.28 -11.82
C VAL A 108 15.62 4.80 -11.72
N PRO A 109 15.51 5.43 -10.54
CA PRO A 109 15.67 6.86 -10.40
C PRO A 109 17.13 7.28 -10.62
N THR A 110 17.35 8.49 -11.13
CA THR A 110 18.69 9.04 -11.43
C THR A 110 19.61 9.08 -10.19
N PHE A 111 19.04 9.23 -9.00
CA PHE A 111 19.77 9.31 -7.74
C PHE A 111 19.17 8.34 -6.71
N ALA A 112 20.03 7.65 -5.97
CA ALA A 112 19.64 6.89 -4.79
C ALA A 112 19.03 7.82 -3.73
N PRO A 113 18.21 7.32 -2.78
CA PRO A 113 17.61 8.18 -1.75
C PRO A 113 18.67 8.85 -0.86
N ARG A 114 18.31 10.03 -0.31
CA ARG A 114 19.21 10.94 0.43
C ARG A 114 20.03 10.28 1.55
N GLU A 115 19.53 9.20 2.14
CA GLU A 115 20.25 8.34 3.10
C GLU A 115 21.64 7.93 2.61
N TYR A 116 21.79 7.68 1.30
CA TYR A 116 23.01 7.24 0.65
C TYR A 116 23.95 8.38 0.24
N TRP A 117 23.57 9.65 0.44
CA TRP A 117 24.40 10.81 0.03
C TRP A 117 25.41 11.23 1.09
N GLY A 118 25.29 10.72 2.33
CA GLY A 118 26.19 11.03 3.42
C GLY A 118 27.60 10.45 3.24
N TRP A 119 28.60 11.08 3.88
CA TRP A 119 30.02 10.73 3.81
C TRP A 119 30.33 9.23 3.98
N ARG A 120 29.52 8.49 4.77
CA ARG A 120 29.65 7.04 5.00
C ARG A 120 29.62 6.22 3.70
N TYR A 121 28.95 6.74 2.67
CA TYR A 121 28.82 6.09 1.36
C TYR A 121 29.89 6.53 0.35
N GLN A 122 30.75 7.51 0.69
CA GLN A 122 31.91 7.94 -0.10
C GLN A 122 33.14 7.04 0.13
N SER A 123 32.90 5.73 0.15
CA SER A 123 33.91 4.68 0.35
C SER A 123 33.62 3.51 -0.59
N CYS A 124 34.60 2.64 -0.86
CA CYS A 124 34.39 1.49 -1.77
C CYS A 124 33.25 0.57 -1.30
N GLU A 125 33.14 0.31 0.01
CA GLU A 125 32.02 -0.45 0.59
C GLU A 125 30.70 0.32 0.48
N GLY A 126 30.74 1.64 0.70
CA GLY A 126 29.62 2.54 0.56
C GLY A 126 29.02 2.55 -0.85
N GLN A 127 29.85 2.76 -1.87
CA GLN A 127 29.45 2.72 -3.27
C GLN A 127 28.92 1.34 -3.68
N ALA A 128 29.49 0.26 -3.15
CA ALA A 128 28.97 -1.09 -3.40
C ALA A 128 27.56 -1.32 -2.79
N LYS A 129 27.23 -0.67 -1.65
CA LYS A 129 25.85 -0.67 -1.11
C LYS A 129 24.88 0.16 -1.95
N VAL A 130 25.33 1.29 -2.50
CA VAL A 130 24.55 2.11 -3.44
C VAL A 130 24.28 1.33 -4.72
N SER A 131 25.29 0.67 -5.27
CA SER A 131 25.15 -0.24 -6.41
C SER A 131 24.18 -1.39 -6.13
N ALA A 132 24.24 -2.01 -4.95
CA ALA A 132 23.28 -3.04 -4.53
C ALA A 132 21.84 -2.51 -4.38
N TRP A 133 21.66 -1.26 -3.94
CA TRP A 133 20.35 -0.61 -3.90
C TRP A 133 19.80 -0.43 -5.33
N PHE A 134 20.62 0.08 -6.26
CA PHE A 134 20.22 0.24 -7.66
C PHE A 134 19.92 -1.09 -8.36
N SER A 135 20.66 -2.16 -8.10
CA SER A 135 20.36 -3.48 -8.67
C SER A 135 19.10 -4.11 -8.09
N GLY A 136 18.75 -3.82 -6.84
CA GLY A 136 17.50 -4.27 -6.23
C GLY A 136 16.25 -3.60 -6.82
N PHE A 137 16.33 -2.34 -7.24
CA PHE A 137 15.19 -1.55 -7.72
C PHE A 137 14.40 -2.20 -8.88
N PRO A 138 15.01 -2.58 -10.03
CA PRO A 138 14.26 -3.16 -11.15
C PRO A 138 13.64 -4.53 -10.82
N HIS A 139 14.26 -5.31 -9.92
CA HIS A 139 13.64 -6.56 -9.44
C HIS A 139 12.38 -6.28 -8.61
N GLY A 140 12.35 -5.17 -7.87
CA GLY A 140 11.18 -4.71 -7.13
C GLY A 140 10.05 -4.22 -8.02
N ALA A 141 10.37 -3.40 -9.03
CA ALA A 141 9.43 -2.92 -10.02
C ALA A 141 8.78 -4.08 -10.79
N ARG A 142 9.59 -5.01 -11.31
CA ARG A 142 9.10 -6.22 -11.98
C ARG A 142 8.19 -7.07 -11.08
N ALA A 143 8.55 -7.23 -9.80
CA ALA A 143 7.69 -7.96 -8.85
C ALA A 143 6.34 -7.27 -8.62
N ALA A 144 6.28 -5.93 -8.70
CA ALA A 144 5.04 -5.17 -8.63
C ALA A 144 4.18 -5.28 -9.90
N GLU A 145 4.81 -5.38 -11.09
CA GLU A 145 4.14 -5.70 -12.35
C GLU A 145 3.55 -7.13 -12.32
N GLU A 146 4.34 -8.12 -11.90
CA GLU A 146 3.92 -9.51 -11.71
C GLU A 146 2.77 -9.65 -10.69
N ASP A 147 2.85 -8.93 -9.57
CA ASP A 147 1.81 -8.91 -8.52
C ASP A 147 0.59 -8.02 -8.93
N GLY A 148 0.65 -7.32 -10.07
CA GLY A 148 -0.42 -6.47 -10.61
C GLY A 148 -0.76 -5.23 -9.75
N ILE A 149 0.12 -4.80 -8.83
CA ILE A 149 -0.22 -3.80 -7.81
C ILE A 149 -0.52 -2.41 -8.40
N GLY A 150 0.08 -2.05 -9.54
CA GLY A 150 -0.17 -0.79 -10.26
C GLY A 150 -1.62 -0.65 -10.73
N ASN A 151 -2.32 -1.76 -11.02
CA ASN A 151 -3.74 -1.71 -11.41
C ASN A 151 -4.66 -1.24 -10.26
N TYR A 152 -4.21 -1.28 -9.00
CA TYR A 152 -4.97 -0.83 -7.83
C TYR A 152 -4.80 0.67 -7.50
N SER A 153 -3.95 1.41 -8.21
CA SER A 153 -3.87 2.88 -8.12
C SER A 153 -4.68 3.56 -9.25
N GLN A 154 -5.11 2.80 -10.26
CA GLN A 154 -5.90 3.31 -11.37
C GLN A 154 -7.35 3.62 -10.96
N ILE A 155 -7.70 4.91 -10.96
CA ILE A 155 -9.07 5.37 -10.69
C ILE A 155 -9.96 5.06 -11.89
N GLN A 156 -11.01 4.27 -11.64
CA GLN A 156 -12.03 3.95 -12.64
C GLN A 156 -12.89 5.18 -12.97
N THR A 157 -12.97 5.55 -14.24
CA THR A 157 -13.85 6.62 -14.76
C THR A 157 -15.10 6.02 -15.42
N SER A 158 -16.11 6.83 -15.74
CA SER A 158 -17.32 6.32 -16.41
C SER A 158 -17.04 5.87 -17.85
N LEU A 159 -17.79 4.89 -18.36
CA LEU A 159 -17.60 4.32 -19.71
C LEU A 159 -17.53 5.39 -20.82
N SER A 160 -18.34 6.44 -20.74
CA SER A 160 -18.31 7.59 -21.65
C SER A 160 -16.97 8.31 -21.69
N ILE A 161 -16.32 8.46 -20.53
CA ILE A 161 -14.99 9.07 -20.39
C ILE A 161 -13.92 8.09 -20.89
N GLN A 162 -14.00 6.80 -20.54
CA GLN A 162 -13.08 5.77 -21.05
C GLN A 162 -13.05 5.73 -22.59
N GLN A 163 -14.22 5.80 -23.23
CA GLN A 163 -14.36 5.87 -24.69
C GLN A 163 -13.73 7.14 -25.28
N GLN A 164 -13.92 8.31 -24.65
CA GLN A 164 -13.26 9.55 -25.10
C GLN A 164 -11.72 9.46 -24.98
N TYR A 165 -11.20 8.91 -23.87
CA TYR A 165 -9.76 8.71 -23.69
C TYR A 165 -9.19 7.76 -24.74
N ALA A 166 -9.92 6.69 -25.10
CA ALA A 166 -9.54 5.79 -26.18
C ALA A 166 -9.55 6.48 -27.55
N GLN A 167 -10.60 7.26 -27.87
CA GLN A 167 -10.69 8.03 -29.12
C GLN A 167 -9.56 9.06 -29.28
N HIS A 168 -9.14 9.67 -28.18
CA HIS A 168 -8.04 10.65 -28.15
C HIS A 168 -6.64 10.02 -28.00
N GLY A 169 -6.52 8.69 -27.99
CA GLY A 169 -5.23 7.99 -27.83
C GLY A 169 -4.57 8.21 -26.46
N MET A 170 -5.34 8.60 -25.44
CA MET A 170 -4.88 8.80 -24.06
C MET A 170 -5.04 7.55 -23.19
N LEU A 171 -5.64 6.49 -23.73
CA LEU A 171 -5.71 5.16 -23.13
C LEU A 171 -4.67 4.25 -23.81
N ASP A 172 -3.98 3.40 -23.05
CA ASP A 172 -3.08 2.42 -23.65
C ASP A 172 -3.85 1.46 -24.58
N PRO A 173 -3.36 1.17 -25.81
CA PRO A 173 -4.05 0.28 -26.75
C PRO A 173 -4.34 -1.12 -26.21
N SER A 174 -3.55 -1.62 -25.26
CA SER A 174 -3.76 -2.93 -24.62
C SER A 174 -5.08 -3.04 -23.85
N TYR A 175 -5.65 -1.90 -23.43
CA TYR A 175 -6.88 -1.85 -22.63
C TYR A 175 -8.18 -1.94 -23.46
N GLN A 176 -8.13 -1.99 -24.79
CA GLN A 176 -9.32 -2.16 -25.66
C GLN A 176 -10.49 -1.18 -25.37
N GLY A 177 -10.21 -0.01 -24.78
CA GLY A 177 -11.22 0.98 -24.40
C GLY A 177 -11.88 0.77 -23.03
N MET A 178 -11.43 -0.20 -22.21
CA MET A 178 -11.88 -0.41 -20.83
C MET A 178 -10.70 -0.59 -19.87
N TYR A 179 -10.73 0.02 -18.69
CA TYR A 179 -9.64 -0.19 -17.72
C TYR A 179 -9.54 -1.65 -17.26
N PRO A 180 -8.31 -2.15 -16.99
CA PRO A 180 -8.11 -3.47 -16.43
C PRO A 180 -8.72 -3.54 -15.03
N ILE A 181 -9.54 -4.56 -14.77
CA ILE A 181 -9.98 -4.89 -13.43
C ILE A 181 -8.88 -5.77 -12.81
N PRO A 182 -8.32 -5.44 -11.63
CA PRO A 182 -7.39 -6.32 -10.94
C PRO A 182 -8.07 -7.67 -10.67
N GLN A 183 -7.61 -8.72 -11.37
CA GLN A 183 -8.07 -10.07 -11.11
C GLN A 183 -7.61 -10.46 -9.70
N GLN A 184 -8.55 -10.85 -8.84
CA GLN A 184 -8.19 -11.47 -7.57
C GLN A 184 -7.44 -12.76 -7.90
N ALA A 185 -6.21 -12.90 -7.39
CA ALA A 185 -5.47 -14.14 -7.49
C ALA A 185 -6.28 -15.25 -6.79
N VAL A 186 -6.97 -16.06 -7.59
CA VAL A 186 -7.66 -17.26 -7.10
C VAL A 186 -6.57 -18.19 -6.55
N PRO A 187 -6.65 -18.65 -5.30
CA PRO A 187 -5.68 -19.61 -4.79
C PRO A 187 -5.73 -20.88 -5.64
N ASP A 188 -4.57 -21.32 -6.15
CA ASP A 188 -4.42 -22.61 -6.81
C ASP A 188 -4.85 -23.72 -5.83
N GLY A 189 -6.08 -24.21 -6.00
CA GLY A 189 -6.79 -24.98 -4.98
C GLY A 189 -8.32 -24.86 -5.00
N ILE A 190 -8.89 -23.89 -5.73
CA ILE A 190 -10.35 -23.80 -5.93
C ILE A 190 -10.74 -23.89 -7.42
N THR A 191 -10.14 -24.83 -8.14
CA THR A 191 -10.64 -25.20 -9.48
C THR A 191 -11.95 -25.98 -9.33
N ASN A 192 -12.98 -25.55 -10.05
CA ASN A 192 -14.28 -26.22 -10.19
C ASN A 192 -15.28 -26.10 -9.02
N MET A 193 -15.87 -24.92 -8.86
CA MET A 193 -17.34 -24.86 -8.95
C MET A 193 -17.73 -23.79 -9.97
N ALA A 194 -18.12 -24.24 -11.16
CA ALA A 194 -18.76 -23.38 -12.14
C ALA A 194 -20.06 -22.84 -11.52
N ARG A 195 -20.26 -21.51 -11.59
CA ARG A 195 -21.52 -20.86 -11.21
C ARG A 195 -22.60 -21.21 -12.25
N PRO A 196 -23.60 -22.05 -11.94
CA PRO A 196 -24.74 -22.24 -12.84
C PRO A 196 -25.62 -20.98 -12.75
N GLY A 197 -26.20 -20.56 -13.88
CA GLY A 197 -27.09 -19.42 -13.90
C GLY A 197 -28.54 -19.77 -13.53
N ASN A 198 -29.18 -18.85 -12.82
CA ASN A 198 -30.62 -18.53 -12.80
C ASN A 198 -31.66 -19.59 -12.36
N GLY A 199 -32.52 -19.15 -11.43
CA GLY A 199 -33.71 -19.87 -10.94
C GLY A 199 -33.42 -20.74 -9.71
N LEU A 200 -34.36 -20.97 -8.78
CA LEU A 200 -35.72 -20.45 -8.62
C LEU A 200 -36.22 -20.86 -7.22
N GLY A 201 -36.65 -19.91 -6.37
CA GLY A 201 -37.43 -20.19 -5.15
C GLY A 201 -36.70 -20.80 -3.93
N ASP A 202 -36.95 -20.21 -2.76
CA ASP A 202 -36.96 -20.93 -1.46
C ASP A 202 -38.27 -21.75 -1.34
N PRO A 203 -38.47 -22.65 -0.34
CA PRO A 203 -37.51 -23.33 0.53
C PRO A 203 -37.70 -24.88 0.60
N ALA A 204 -36.73 -25.61 1.16
CA ALA A 204 -36.98 -26.83 1.95
C ALA A 204 -35.77 -27.12 2.85
N MET A 205 -36.00 -27.45 4.12
CA MET A 205 -34.99 -28.03 5.02
C MET A 205 -35.51 -29.37 5.55
N ASP A 206 -34.86 -30.45 5.14
CA ASP A 206 -34.92 -31.79 5.74
C ASP A 206 -33.46 -32.30 5.62
N GLU A 207 -32.64 -32.42 6.66
CA GLU A 207 -32.72 -33.34 7.81
C GLU A 207 -32.74 -34.83 7.41
N GLU A 208 -31.57 -35.41 7.04
CA GLU A 208 -31.35 -36.84 7.28
C GLU A 208 -29.88 -37.31 7.40
N MET A 209 -29.66 -38.09 8.47
CA MET A 209 -28.72 -39.20 8.68
C MET A 209 -27.19 -39.09 8.44
N LEU A 210 -26.50 -39.08 9.59
CA LEU A 210 -25.27 -39.83 9.90
C LEU A 210 -25.39 -41.34 9.58
N HIS A 211 -24.32 -41.98 9.10
CA HIS A 211 -23.84 -43.38 9.31
C HIS A 211 -22.36 -43.40 8.83
N GLU A 212 -21.30 -43.66 9.61
CA GLU A 212 -20.86 -44.86 10.38
C GLU A 212 -20.01 -45.89 9.57
N GLY A 213 -18.85 -46.31 10.11
CA GLY A 213 -17.88 -47.32 9.57
C GLY A 213 -16.69 -46.74 8.77
N GLU A 214 -15.41 -46.73 9.21
CA GLU A 214 -14.47 -47.84 9.59
C GLU A 214 -14.13 -48.74 8.36
N ILE A 215 -12.86 -49.01 7.94
CA ILE A 215 -11.78 -49.79 8.60
C ILE A 215 -10.34 -49.45 8.06
N LEU A 216 -9.32 -49.87 8.82
CA LEU A 216 -7.84 -49.89 8.64
C LEU A 216 -7.32 -50.88 7.54
N GLU A 217 -6.05 -50.90 7.07
CA GLU A 217 -4.87 -50.04 7.34
C GLU A 217 -3.99 -49.68 6.08
N PRO A 218 -2.92 -50.40 5.60
CA PRO A 218 -1.70 -49.65 5.21
C PRO A 218 -0.94 -50.01 3.91
N GLY A 219 -0.14 -49.04 3.45
CA GLY A 219 1.25 -49.30 3.00
C GLY A 219 1.55 -49.47 1.50
N ALA A 220 2.13 -48.43 0.90
CA ALA A 220 3.25 -48.57 -0.06
C ALA A 220 3.94 -47.20 -0.24
N SER A 221 5.22 -47.09 0.15
CA SER A 221 6.07 -45.98 -0.27
C SER A 221 6.60 -46.23 -1.69
N LEU A 222 6.94 -45.16 -2.42
CA LEU A 222 8.21 -45.03 -3.18
C LEU A 222 8.27 -43.66 -3.89
N ILE A 223 9.41 -42.99 -3.75
CA ILE A 223 9.83 -41.72 -4.40
C ILE A 223 11.30 -41.95 -4.81
N PRO A 224 11.90 -41.29 -5.83
CA PRO A 224 11.41 -40.88 -7.15
C PRO A 224 12.27 -41.48 -8.29
N THR A 225 12.01 -41.12 -9.56
CA THR A 225 13.07 -41.07 -10.60
C THR A 225 12.94 -39.79 -11.45
N PRO A 226 14.05 -39.08 -11.75
CA PRO A 226 14.04 -37.86 -12.55
C PRO A 226 14.02 -38.14 -14.06
N VAL A 227 13.38 -37.26 -14.84
CA VAL A 227 13.40 -37.30 -16.31
C VAL A 227 14.51 -36.38 -16.82
N ALA A 228 15.31 -36.88 -17.77
CA ALA A 228 16.48 -36.21 -18.31
C ALA A 228 16.15 -35.23 -19.45
N VAL A 229 17.03 -34.24 -19.62
CA VAL A 229 17.02 -33.26 -20.72
C VAL A 229 17.74 -33.84 -21.96
N PRO A 230 17.16 -33.74 -23.17
CA PRO A 230 17.90 -33.89 -24.42
C PRO A 230 18.20 -32.54 -25.09
N ASN A 231 19.48 -32.22 -25.24
CA ASN A 231 20.04 -31.33 -26.27
C ASN A 231 20.69 -32.24 -27.35
N PRO A 232 20.74 -31.82 -28.62
CA PRO A 232 21.78 -30.86 -29.04
C PRO A 232 21.25 -29.51 -29.50
#